data_AF-A0A315ETS1-F1
#
_entry.id   AF-A0A315ETS1-F1
#
_cell.length_a   1.000
_cell.length_b   1.000
_cell.length_c   1.000
_cell.angle_alpha   90.00
_cell.angle_beta   90.00
_cell.angle_gamma   90.00
#
_symmetry.space_group_name_H-M   'P 1'
#
loop_
_entity.id
_entity.type
_entity.pdbx_description
1 polymer ?
#
loop_
_entity_poly.entity_id
_entity_poly.type
_entity_poly.pdbx_seq_one_letter_code
_entity_poly.pdbx_strand_id
1 'polypeptide(L)'
;MSAIAPTLPLTANALSQLNDEAVQDWDQFILRFTKLQDTLGARLFPALLEHLQEPYEDRPMIDKLHRLEKLGYLPKLDDWQSLRVIRNRFAHDYPEDDALKAAYLNEAISAVPILLALLAGIAPVMANLQGT
;
A
#
# COMPACT_ATOMS: atom_id res chain seq x y z
N MET A 1 12.22 6.56 -0.36
CA MET A 1 12.30 6.55 1.12
C MET A 1 13.45 7.40 1.64
N SER A 2 14.55 7.58 0.90
CA SER A 2 15.74 8.32 1.36
C SER A 2 15.48 9.78 1.78
N ALA A 3 14.54 10.46 1.14
CA ALA A 3 14.24 11.87 1.41
C ALA A 3 13.56 12.10 2.77
N ILE A 4 12.59 11.25 3.13
CA ILE A 4 11.88 11.35 4.43
C ILE A 4 12.59 10.61 5.57
N ALA A 5 13.55 9.72 5.27
CA ALA A 5 14.26 8.91 6.28
C ALA A 5 14.87 9.71 7.45
N PRO A 6 15.45 10.92 7.24
CA PRO A 6 15.99 11.74 8.33
C PRO A 6 14.92 12.22 9.33
N THR A 7 13.65 12.20 8.94
CA THR A 7 12.52 12.68 9.76
C THR A 7 11.84 11.57 10.57
N LEU A 8 12.33 10.33 10.48
CA LEU A 8 11.73 9.16 11.12
C LEU A 8 12.34 8.82 12.49
N PRO A 9 11.53 8.34 13.46
CA PRO A 9 10.06 8.35 13.43
C PRO A 9 9.55 9.79 13.55
N LEU A 10 8.48 10.09 12.81
CA LEU A 10 7.90 11.43 12.83
C LEU A 10 7.19 11.66 14.16
N THR A 11 7.49 12.76 14.85
CA THR A 11 6.81 13.15 16.08
C THR A 11 5.90 14.35 15.80
N ALA A 12 4.89 14.58 16.63
CA ALA A 12 4.01 15.76 16.51
C ALA A 12 4.82 17.07 16.47
N ASN A 13 5.81 17.20 17.35
CA ASN A 13 6.68 18.37 17.39
C ASN A 13 7.49 18.52 16.09
N ALA A 14 8.11 17.43 15.60
CA ALA A 14 8.86 17.46 14.35
C ALA A 14 7.97 17.81 13.15
N LEU A 15 6.73 17.29 13.12
CA LEU A 15 5.75 17.56 12.06
C LEU A 15 5.42 19.07 11.96
N SER A 16 5.23 19.74 13.09
CA SER A 16 4.96 21.19 13.14
C SER A 16 6.14 22.08 12.69
N GLN A 17 7.35 21.52 12.61
CA GLN A 17 8.59 22.22 12.27
C GLN A 17 9.12 21.84 10.89
N LEU A 18 8.38 21.05 10.10
CA LEU A 18 8.77 20.71 8.75
C LEU A 18 8.81 21.97 7.88
N ASN A 19 9.86 22.08 7.07
CA ASN A 19 9.92 23.08 6.01
C ASN A 19 9.12 22.60 4.79
N ASP A 20 8.87 23.51 3.84
CA ASP A 20 8.07 23.22 2.64
C ASP A 20 8.61 22.03 1.83
N GLU A 21 9.95 21.87 1.76
CA GLU A 21 10.59 20.74 1.09
C GLU A 21 10.26 19.41 1.76
N ALA A 22 10.38 19.32 3.09
CA ALA A 22 10.06 18.10 3.82
C ALA A 22 8.55 17.79 3.77
N VAL A 23 7.69 18.81 3.79
CA VAL A 23 6.24 18.62 3.58
C VAL A 23 5.99 18.02 2.18
N GLN A 24 6.62 18.56 1.14
CA GLN A 24 6.49 18.04 -0.22
C GLN A 24 6.99 16.59 -0.34
N ASP A 25 8.08 16.23 0.35
CA ASP A 25 8.58 14.85 0.39
C ASP A 25 7.58 13.88 1.03
N TRP A 26 6.90 14.31 2.10
CA TRP A 26 5.84 13.54 2.74
C TRP A 26 4.61 13.39 1.85
N ASP A 27 4.16 14.45 1.19
CA ASP A 27 3.05 14.39 0.22
C ASP A 27 3.37 13.43 -0.93
N GLN A 28 4.61 13.49 -1.43
CA GLN A 28 5.07 12.61 -2.49
C GLN A 28 5.14 11.15 -2.04
N PHE A 29 5.51 10.90 -0.78
CA PHE A 29 5.45 9.57 -0.18
C PHE A 29 4.02 9.04 -0.12
N ILE A 30 3.08 9.82 0.41
CA ILE A 30 1.67 9.43 0.55
C ILE A 30 1.08 9.11 -0.81
N LEU A 31 1.30 9.98 -1.81
CA LEU A 31 0.85 9.77 -3.18
C LEU A 31 1.37 8.44 -3.76
N ARG A 32 2.64 8.10 -3.52
CA ARG A 32 3.23 6.85 -4.01
C ARG A 32 2.67 5.64 -3.28
N PHE A 33 2.50 5.74 -1.97
CA PHE A 33 1.93 4.68 -1.14
C PHE A 33 0.50 4.34 -1.57
N THR A 34 -0.38 5.34 -1.63
CA THR A 34 -1.79 5.15 -2.00
C THR A 34 -1.92 4.61 -3.43
N LYS A 35 -1.17 5.18 -4.38
CA LYS A 35 -1.18 4.74 -5.77
C LYS A 35 -0.70 3.30 -5.95
N LEU A 36 0.30 2.87 -5.18
CA LEU A 36 0.77 1.49 -5.23
C LEU A 36 -0.27 0.53 -4.65
N GLN A 37 -0.86 0.83 -3.48
CA GLN A 37 -1.94 0.02 -2.91
C GLN A 37 -3.13 -0.10 -3.87
N ASP A 38 -3.56 1.01 -4.48
CA ASP A 38 -4.65 1.01 -5.45
C ASP A 38 -4.33 0.18 -6.69
N THR A 39 -3.11 0.30 -7.21
CA THR A 39 -2.68 -0.44 -8.40
C THR A 39 -2.62 -1.95 -8.12
N LEU A 40 -2.12 -2.36 -6.95
CA LEU A 40 -2.10 -3.76 -6.55
C LEU A 40 -3.53 -4.33 -6.52
N GLY A 41 -4.45 -3.62 -5.87
CA GLY A 41 -5.81 -4.10 -5.67
C GLY A 41 -6.65 -4.07 -6.94
N ALA A 42 -6.63 -2.96 -7.68
CA ALA A 42 -7.52 -2.76 -8.81
C ALA A 42 -7.02 -3.40 -10.11
N ARG A 43 -5.71 -3.66 -10.23
CA ARG A 43 -5.10 -4.14 -11.48
C ARG A 43 -4.33 -5.43 -11.31
N LEU A 44 -3.37 -5.47 -10.37
CA LEU A 44 -2.49 -6.64 -10.25
C LEU A 44 -3.25 -7.89 -9.80
N PHE A 45 -4.08 -7.78 -8.77
CA PHE A 45 -4.84 -8.90 -8.23
C PHE A 45 -5.83 -9.51 -9.23
N PRO A 46 -6.67 -8.72 -9.94
CA PRO A 46 -7.50 -9.25 -11.01
C PRO A 46 -6.68 -9.91 -12.14
N ALA A 47 -5.63 -9.25 -12.63
CA ALA A 47 -4.81 -9.76 -13.72
C ALA A 47 -4.11 -11.08 -13.37
N LEU A 48 -3.67 -11.22 -12.11
CA LEU A 48 -3.08 -12.46 -11.61
C LEU A 48 -4.10 -13.60 -11.60
N LEU A 49 -5.32 -13.36 -11.12
CA LEU A 49 -6.38 -14.37 -11.12
C LEU A 49 -6.79 -14.79 -12.54
N GLU A 50 -6.91 -13.82 -13.44
CA GLU A 50 -7.17 -14.07 -14.86
C GLU A 50 -6.06 -14.93 -15.48
N HIS A 51 -4.78 -14.62 -15.20
CA HIS A 51 -3.65 -15.41 -15.68
C HIS A 51 -3.66 -16.85 -15.16
N LEU A 52 -4.07 -17.05 -13.91
CA LEU A 52 -4.23 -18.37 -13.30
C LEU A 52 -5.51 -19.10 -13.76
N GLN A 53 -6.27 -18.50 -14.70
CA GLN A 53 -7.53 -19.02 -15.22
C GLN A 53 -8.59 -19.23 -14.12
N GLU A 54 -8.55 -18.38 -13.09
CA GLU A 54 -9.50 -18.40 -12.00
C GLU A 54 -10.80 -17.68 -12.42
N PRO A 55 -11.99 -18.29 -12.25
CA PRO A 55 -13.28 -17.72 -12.68
C PRO A 55 -13.79 -16.63 -11.71
N TYR A 56 -12.99 -15.61 -11.49
CA TYR A 56 -13.21 -14.56 -10.48
C TYR A 56 -13.34 -13.14 -11.06
N GLU A 57 -13.36 -12.97 -12.38
CA GLU A 57 -13.43 -11.67 -13.07
C GLU A 57 -14.53 -10.77 -12.50
N ASP A 58 -15.76 -11.28 -12.40
CA ASP A 58 -16.95 -10.56 -11.92
C ASP A 58 -17.19 -10.70 -10.41
N ARG A 59 -16.26 -11.32 -9.68
CA ARG A 59 -16.41 -11.54 -8.23
C ARG A 59 -16.05 -10.27 -7.44
N PRO A 60 -16.73 -10.04 -6.29
CA PRO A 60 -16.34 -9.02 -5.34
C PRO A 60 -14.85 -9.11 -4.95
N MET A 61 -14.24 -7.97 -4.63
CA MET A 61 -12.82 -7.91 -4.24
C MET A 61 -12.50 -8.84 -3.06
N ILE A 62 -13.41 -8.98 -2.09
CA ILE A 62 -13.19 -9.85 -0.93
C ILE A 62 -13.02 -11.33 -1.33
N ASP A 63 -13.79 -11.80 -2.31
CA ASP A 63 -13.69 -13.17 -2.83
C ASP A 63 -12.36 -13.38 -3.56
N LYS A 64 -11.93 -12.37 -4.34
CA LYS A 64 -10.62 -12.35 -5.02
C LYS A 64 -9.48 -12.47 -4.01
N LEU A 65 -9.54 -11.71 -2.91
CA LEU A 65 -8.52 -11.74 -1.85
C LEU A 65 -8.47 -13.09 -1.15
N HIS A 66 -9.62 -13.67 -0.78
CA HIS A 66 -9.65 -15.01 -0.21
C HIS A 66 -9.08 -16.07 -1.17
N ARG A 67 -9.30 -15.90 -2.47
CA ARG A 67 -8.72 -16.80 -3.47
C ARG A 67 -7.20 -16.66 -3.54
N LEU A 68 -6.69 -15.43 -3.61
CA LEU A 68 -5.25 -15.14 -3.62
C LEU A 68 -4.56 -15.65 -2.35
N GLU A 69 -5.23 -15.60 -1.20
CA GLU A 69 -4.73 -16.15 0.05
C GLU A 69 -4.60 -17.68 -0.02
N LYS A 70 -5.64 -18.38 -0.50
CA LYS A 70 -5.60 -19.83 -0.72
C LYS A 70 -4.54 -20.26 -1.73
N LEU A 71 -4.23 -19.41 -2.70
CA LEU A 71 -3.19 -19.64 -3.71
C LEU A 71 -1.78 -19.30 -3.21
N GLY A 72 -1.64 -18.69 -2.04
CA GLY A 72 -0.36 -18.32 -1.44
C GLY A 72 0.24 -17.00 -1.95
N TYR A 73 -0.49 -16.23 -2.77
CA TYR A 73 -0.04 -14.92 -3.27
C TYR A 73 -0.34 -13.78 -2.29
N LEU A 74 -1.30 -13.98 -1.39
CA LEU A 74 -1.61 -13.07 -0.30
C LEU A 74 -1.37 -13.81 1.03
N PRO A 75 -0.29 -13.55 1.78
CA PRO A 75 0.03 -14.33 2.97
C PRO A 75 -1.08 -14.30 4.03
N LYS A 76 -1.69 -13.13 4.22
CA LYS A 76 -2.81 -12.91 5.13
C LYS A 76 -3.74 -11.85 4.56
N LEU A 77 -5.03 -12.14 4.54
CA LEU A 77 -6.04 -11.18 4.11
C LEU A 77 -6.13 -9.96 5.03
N ASP A 78 -5.91 -10.13 6.33
CA ASP A 78 -5.96 -9.05 7.33
C ASP A 78 -4.90 -7.98 7.10
N ASP A 79 -3.72 -8.37 6.58
CA ASP A 79 -2.66 -7.42 6.23
C ASP A 79 -3.13 -6.50 5.09
N TRP A 80 -3.85 -7.04 4.10
CA TRP A 80 -4.44 -6.24 3.05
C TRP A 80 -5.56 -5.32 3.55
N GLN A 81 -6.40 -5.80 4.47
CA GLN A 81 -7.40 -4.93 5.10
C GLN A 81 -6.75 -3.76 5.84
N SER A 82 -5.68 -4.03 6.57
CA SER A 82 -4.90 -3.00 7.29
C SER A 82 -4.33 -1.96 6.33
N LEU A 83 -3.74 -2.39 5.21
CA LEU A 83 -3.27 -1.49 4.15
C LEU A 83 -4.39 -0.61 3.58
N ARG A 84 -5.60 -1.16 3.39
CA ARG A 84 -6.76 -0.39 2.93
C ARG A 84 -7.21 0.65 3.94
N VAL A 85 -7.20 0.33 5.24
CA VAL A 85 -7.54 1.27 6.31
C VAL A 85 -6.56 2.45 6.29
N ILE A 86 -5.25 2.19 6.22
CA ILE A 86 -4.21 3.22 6.15
C ILE A 86 -4.43 4.11 4.90
N ARG A 87 -4.61 3.50 3.73
CA ARG A 87 -4.86 4.24 2.48
C ARG A 87 -6.13 5.09 2.56
N ASN A 88 -7.20 4.57 3.15
CA ASN A 88 -8.47 5.29 3.25
C ASN A 88 -8.37 6.54 4.14
N ARG A 89 -7.55 6.49 5.21
CA ARG A 89 -7.29 7.67 6.05
C ARG A 89 -6.66 8.79 5.22
N PHE A 90 -5.65 8.51 4.40
CA PHE A 90 -5.05 9.54 3.53
C PHE A 90 -5.97 10.09 2.45
N ALA A 91 -7.05 9.38 2.10
CA ALA A 91 -8.00 9.82 1.09
C ALA A 91 -9.14 10.69 1.64
N HIS A 92 -9.48 10.56 2.93
CA HIS A 92 -10.68 11.20 3.51
C HIS A 92 -10.40 11.98 4.79
N ASP A 93 -9.45 11.53 5.60
CA ASP A 93 -9.26 11.98 6.98
C ASP A 93 -7.81 12.47 7.16
N TYR A 94 -7.52 13.69 6.72
CA TYR A 94 -6.34 14.39 7.17
C TYR A 94 -6.71 15.10 8.49
N PRO A 95 -6.32 14.55 9.66
CA PRO A 95 -6.74 15.15 10.94
C PRO A 95 -6.13 16.53 11.10
N GLU A 96 -6.72 17.41 11.90
CA GLU A 96 -6.07 18.68 12.27
C GLU A 96 -4.94 18.47 13.30
N ASP A 97 -5.06 17.42 14.14
CA ASP A 97 -4.10 17.05 15.19
C ASP A 97 -2.79 16.48 14.62
N ASP A 98 -1.68 17.16 14.89
CA ASP A 98 -0.34 16.80 14.45
C ASP A 98 0.19 15.49 15.06
N ALA A 99 -0.24 15.11 16.26
CA ALA A 99 0.11 13.82 16.85
C ALA A 99 -0.56 12.68 16.09
N LEU A 100 -1.83 12.87 15.69
CA LEU A 100 -2.56 11.88 14.92
C LEU A 100 -2.02 11.77 13.49
N LYS A 101 -1.69 12.90 12.84
CA LYS A 101 -1.00 12.91 11.54
C LYS A 101 0.32 12.14 11.61
N ALA A 102 1.16 12.46 12.60
CA ALA A 102 2.45 11.79 12.77
C ALA A 102 2.29 10.29 12.98
N ALA A 103 1.31 9.87 13.78
CA ALA A 103 0.99 8.45 13.98
C ALA A 103 0.60 7.75 12.67
N TYR A 104 -0.29 8.35 11.87
CA TYR A 104 -0.72 7.77 10.58
C TYR A 104 0.43 7.68 9.57
N LEU A 105 1.30 8.69 9.52
CA LEU A 105 2.46 8.68 8.64
C LEU A 105 3.46 7.59 9.04
N ASN A 106 3.73 7.43 10.34
CA ASN A 106 4.58 6.35 10.84
C ASN A 106 3.97 4.97 10.55
N GLU A 107 2.66 4.80 10.73
CA GLU A 107 1.97 3.54 10.44
C GLU A 107 2.07 3.18 8.95
N ALA A 108 1.91 4.15 8.06
CA ALA A 108 2.10 3.96 6.62
C ALA A 108 3.52 3.51 6.28
N ILE A 109 4.54 4.12 6.92
CA ILE A 109 5.93 3.72 6.77
C ILE A 109 6.16 2.29 7.23
N SER A 110 5.63 1.91 8.40
CA SER A 110 5.70 0.54 8.90
C SER A 110 4.99 -0.49 8.00
N ALA A 111 4.01 -0.06 7.22
CA ALA A 111 3.27 -0.91 6.28
C ALA A 111 3.95 -1.05 4.90
N VAL A 112 4.93 -0.20 4.56
CA VAL A 112 5.65 -0.26 3.27
C VAL A 112 6.25 -1.65 2.99
N PRO A 113 6.93 -2.32 3.93
CA PRO A 113 7.50 -3.65 3.67
C PRO A 113 6.45 -4.68 3.24
N ILE A 114 5.24 -4.62 3.82
CA ILE A 114 4.13 -5.53 3.47
C ILE A 114 3.71 -5.29 2.02
N LEU A 115 3.49 -4.03 1.65
CA LEU A 115 3.08 -3.63 0.31
C LEU A 115 4.12 -4.05 -0.76
N LEU A 116 5.41 -3.88 -0.46
CA LEU A 116 6.51 -4.28 -1.34
C LEU A 116 6.64 -5.80 -1.43
N ALA A 117 6.47 -6.53 -0.33
CA ALA A 117 6.50 -7.99 -0.32
C ALA A 117 5.38 -8.59 -1.18
N LEU A 118 4.17 -8.01 -1.14
CA LEU A 118 3.06 -8.44 -2.01
C LEU A 118 3.41 -8.28 -3.50
N LEU A 119 3.95 -7.11 -3.88
CA LEU A 119 4.39 -6.88 -5.25
C LEU A 119 5.49 -7.88 -5.66
N ALA A 120 6.50 -8.06 -4.80
CA ALA A 120 7.63 -8.94 -5.07
C ALA A 120 7.22 -10.42 -5.17
N GLY A 121 6.23 -10.87 -4.39
CA GLY A 121 5.71 -12.24 -4.47
C GLY A 121 4.99 -12.54 -5.79
N ILE A 122 4.41 -11.52 -6.42
CA ILE A 122 3.66 -11.67 -7.67
C ILE A 122 4.53 -11.41 -8.91
N ALA A 123 5.54 -10.54 -8.81
CA ALA A 123 6.38 -10.12 -9.92
C ALA A 123 6.99 -11.27 -10.76
N PRO A 124 7.49 -12.38 -10.18
CA PRO A 124 8.03 -13.50 -10.96
C PRO A 124 6.99 -14.17 -11.86
N VAL A 125 5.74 -14.25 -11.41
CA VAL A 125 4.64 -14.83 -12.20
C VAL A 125 4.34 -13.94 -13.40
N MET A 126 4.36 -12.63 -13.20
CA MET A 126 4.11 -11.66 -14.27
C MET A 126 5.28 -11.54 -15.26
N ALA A 127 6.53 -11.72 -14.82
CA ALA A 127 7.70 -11.67 -15.71
C ALA A 127 7.68 -12.77 -16.78
N ASN A 128 7.09 -13.93 -16.45
CA ASN A 128 6.87 -15.02 -17.41
C ASN A 128 5.85 -14.66 -18.51
N LEU A 129 5.15 -13.53 -18.41
CA LEU A 129 4.19 -13.04 -19.41
C LEU A 129 4.83 -12.30 -20.59
N GLN A 130 6.01 -11.69 -20.40
CA GLN A 130 6.67 -10.89 -21.46
C GLN A 130 7.58 -11.72 -22.38
N GLY A 131 7.66 -13.03 -22.14
CA GLY A 131 8.53 -13.97 -22.87
C GLY A 131 7.81 -14.95 -23.80
N THR A 132 6.51 -14.76 -24.04
CA THR A 132 5.68 -15.53 -25.01
C THR A 132 5.10 -14.60 -26.06
#